data_AF-A0A3S1B2V0-F1
#
_entry.id   AF-A0A3S1B2V0-F1
#
_cell.length_a   1.000
_cell.length_b   1.000
_cell.length_c   1.000
_cell.angle_alpha   90.00
_cell.angle_beta   90.00
_cell.angle_gamma   90.00
#
_symmetry.space_group_name_H-M   'P 1'
#
loop_
_entity.id
_entity.type
_entity.pdbx_description
1 polymer ?
#
loop_
_entity_poly.entity_id
_entity_poly.type
_entity_poly.pdbx_seq_one_letter_code
_entity_poly.pdbx_strand_id
1 'polypeptide(L)'
;MMISSSNFSNMLFASFALIAAFFSNVCADVVQGSVALNSGVFDKVIEKHKAVLVKFDETYPYGEKQDAFKEVAKTSVSQPDLLVAEVHVADYGEKDNQDLAERFGITKEAFPAYRLFTDGNSKEPKASFNGDALQADSIKNFIVKESGLWLGRPGCLETFDKLVPEFIKASDDKRAAILGEAEKSAQELTKDEEKLSADTYIKTMKKVLDKGNNFIKDEVTRVEKLRSGKVSDNKKKQLGDRLNILASFQLGLKDEL
;
A
#
# COMPACT_ATOMS: atom_id res chain seq x y z
N MET A 1 48.02 -20.73 47.77
CA MET A 1 46.62 -20.71 47.31
C MET A 1 46.63 -20.35 45.84
N MET A 2 46.83 -21.33 44.95
CA MET A 2 46.87 -21.12 43.51
C MET A 2 45.44 -21.06 42.98
N ILE A 3 44.99 -19.88 42.57
CA ILE A 3 43.76 -19.73 41.80
C ILE A 3 44.06 -20.32 40.43
N SER A 4 43.41 -21.45 40.13
CA SER A 4 43.56 -22.19 38.86
C SER A 4 43.35 -21.28 37.65
N SER A 5 44.33 -21.25 36.74
CA SER A 5 44.26 -20.49 35.48
C SER A 5 43.10 -20.90 34.57
N SER A 6 42.50 -22.07 34.82
CA SER A 6 41.31 -22.56 34.11
C SER A 6 40.05 -21.72 34.37
N ASN A 7 39.94 -21.08 35.54
CA ASN A 7 38.75 -20.31 35.90
C ASN A 7 38.73 -18.91 35.27
N PHE A 8 39.90 -18.33 35.01
CA PHE A 8 40.02 -17.00 34.39
C PHE A 8 39.70 -17.05 32.89
N SER A 9 40.15 -18.11 32.20
CA SER A 9 39.82 -18.34 30.79
C SER A 9 38.32 -18.61 30.58
N ASN A 10 37.69 -19.37 31.48
CA ASN A 10 36.25 -19.63 31.40
C ASN A 10 35.38 -18.39 31.71
N MET A 11 35.83 -17.49 32.60
CA MET A 11 35.15 -16.20 32.85
C MET A 11 35.24 -15.22 31.67
N LEU A 12 36.38 -15.19 30.97
CA LEU A 12 36.57 -14.37 29.77
C LEU A 12 35.75 -14.90 28.58
N PHE A 13 35.67 -16.22 28.38
CA PHE A 13 34.81 -16.83 27.36
C PHE A 13 33.32 -16.67 27.67
N ALA A 14 32.90 -16.79 28.93
CA ALA A 14 31.52 -16.54 29.34
C ALA A 14 31.10 -15.07 29.13
N SER A 15 32.02 -14.12 29.37
CA SER A 15 31.77 -12.69 29.14
C SER A 15 31.70 -12.33 27.66
N PHE A 16 32.51 -12.98 26.80
CA PHE A 16 32.45 -12.78 25.35
C PHE A 16 31.20 -13.41 24.71
N ALA A 17 30.75 -14.56 25.23
CA ALA A 17 29.50 -15.19 24.82
C ALA A 17 28.26 -14.39 25.25
N LEU A 18 28.32 -13.68 26.39
CA LEU A 18 27.23 -12.81 26.85
C LEU A 18 27.10 -11.52 26.01
N ILE A 19 28.21 -10.99 25.51
CA ILE A 19 28.21 -9.79 24.64
C ILE A 19 27.71 -10.13 23.22
N ALA A 20 27.98 -11.35 22.73
CA ALA A 20 27.47 -11.80 21.43
C ALA A 20 25.95 -12.08 21.42
N ALA A 21 25.32 -12.25 22.57
CA ALA A 21 23.87 -12.51 22.67
C ALA A 21 23.00 -11.24 22.61
N PHE A 22 23.60 -10.04 22.63
CA PHE A 22 22.89 -8.76 22.54
C PHE A 22 22.95 -8.09 21.17
N PHE A 23 23.52 -8.74 20.15
CA PHE A 23 23.19 -8.39 18.77
C PHE A 23 21.85 -9.04 18.41
N SER A 24 20.78 -8.51 19.01
CA SER A 24 19.49 -8.55 18.35
C SER A 24 19.71 -7.91 16.98
N ASN A 25 19.72 -8.72 15.93
CA ASN A 25 19.59 -8.22 14.57
C ASN A 25 18.21 -7.54 14.51
N VAL A 26 18.17 -6.26 14.87
CA VAL A 26 17.03 -5.39 14.65
C VAL A 26 16.99 -5.16 13.15
N CYS A 27 16.37 -6.10 12.45
CA CYS A 27 15.98 -5.88 11.07
C CYS A 27 14.86 -4.84 11.12
N ALA A 28 15.18 -3.59 10.78
CA ALA A 28 14.15 -2.61 10.46
C ALA A 28 13.31 -3.22 9.32
N ASP A 29 12.05 -3.54 9.61
CA ASP A 29 11.16 -4.19 8.65
C ASP A 29 10.93 -3.23 7.49
N VAL A 30 11.47 -3.57 6.32
CA VAL A 30 11.33 -2.74 5.12
C VAL A 30 9.87 -2.79 4.67
N VAL A 31 9.16 -1.67 4.82
CA VAL A 31 7.77 -1.56 4.36
C VAL A 31 7.77 -1.45 2.84
N GLN A 32 7.39 -2.55 2.17
CA GLN A 32 7.28 -2.58 0.72
C GLN A 32 6.29 -1.52 0.21
N GLY A 33 6.77 -0.62 -0.65
CA GLY A 33 5.99 0.51 -1.19
C GLY A 33 6.18 1.84 -0.44
N SER A 34 6.94 1.83 0.66
CA SER A 34 7.38 3.02 1.41
C SER A 34 8.86 3.30 1.18
N VAL A 35 9.27 4.56 1.37
CA VAL A 35 10.67 4.98 1.44
C VAL A 35 10.95 5.76 2.72
N ALA A 36 12.02 5.39 3.43
CA ALA A 36 12.49 6.15 4.58
C ALA A 36 13.21 7.44 4.12
N LEU A 37 12.80 8.58 4.66
CA LEU A 37 13.38 9.90 4.39
C LEU A 37 14.10 10.43 5.63
N ASN A 38 15.13 11.25 5.38
CA ASN A 38 15.82 12.03 6.39
C ASN A 38 15.97 13.48 5.94
N SER A 39 16.45 14.33 6.85
CA SER A 39 16.62 15.77 6.63
C SER A 39 17.45 16.12 5.37
N GLY A 40 18.41 15.28 4.99
CA GLY A 40 19.27 15.50 3.82
C GLY A 40 18.62 15.18 2.46
N VAL A 41 17.51 14.42 2.45
CA VAL A 41 16.83 13.95 1.23
C VAL A 41 15.37 14.36 1.13
N PHE A 42 14.74 14.75 2.24
CA PHE A 42 13.31 15.06 2.33
C PHE A 42 12.81 16.00 1.23
N ASP A 43 13.39 17.20 1.16
CA ASP A 43 12.98 18.21 0.17
C ASP A 43 13.22 17.73 -1.27
N LYS A 44 14.39 17.10 -1.51
CA LYS A 44 14.78 16.59 -2.85
C LYS A 44 13.82 15.55 -3.38
N VAL A 45 13.30 14.69 -2.51
CA VAL A 45 12.35 13.65 -2.89
C VAL A 45 10.97 14.24 -3.14
N ILE A 46 10.47 15.08 -2.22
CA ILE A 46 9.13 15.66 -2.34
C ILE A 46 9.01 16.52 -3.61
N GLU A 47 10.03 17.31 -3.93
CA GLU A 47 10.05 18.20 -5.09
C GLU A 47 10.03 17.47 -6.46
N LYS A 48 10.18 16.15 -6.47
CA LYS A 48 10.20 15.33 -7.71
C LYS A 48 8.96 14.49 -7.92
N HIS A 49 8.02 14.49 -6.98
CA HIS A 49 6.82 13.67 -7.04
C HIS A 49 5.57 14.54 -7.01
N LYS A 50 4.52 14.08 -7.70
CA LYS A 50 3.26 14.80 -7.80
C LYS A 50 2.49 14.80 -6.48
N ALA A 51 2.46 13.66 -5.79
CA ALA A 51 1.95 13.54 -4.43
C ALA A 51 2.87 12.67 -3.58
N VAL A 52 3.12 13.10 -2.34
CA VAL A 52 3.87 12.34 -1.34
C VAL A 52 3.10 12.30 -0.03
N LEU A 53 2.69 11.11 0.40
CA LEU A 53 2.21 10.89 1.76
C LEU A 53 3.42 10.59 2.65
N VAL A 54 3.68 11.43 3.64
CA VAL A 54 4.74 11.22 4.63
C VAL A 54 4.11 10.85 5.97
N LYS A 55 4.53 9.72 6.54
CA LYS A 55 4.26 9.33 7.93
C LYS A 55 5.43 9.72 8.82
N PHE A 56 5.21 10.62 9.77
CA PHE A 56 6.13 10.90 10.87
C PHE A 56 5.78 10.00 12.04
N ASP A 57 6.77 9.27 12.56
CA ASP A 57 6.56 8.29 13.62
C ASP A 57 7.81 8.08 14.45
N GLU A 58 7.69 7.28 15.51
CA GLU A 58 8.84 6.80 16.27
C GLU A 58 9.77 5.92 15.40
N THR A 59 10.97 5.62 15.92
CA THR A 59 12.00 4.88 15.16
C THR A 59 11.60 3.44 14.81
N TYR A 60 10.77 2.81 15.65
CA TYR A 60 10.38 1.42 15.50
C TYR A 60 8.87 1.26 15.68
N PRO A 61 8.07 1.79 14.73
CA PRO A 61 6.63 1.79 14.85
C PRO A 61 6.08 0.36 14.74
N TYR A 62 5.11 0.02 15.58
CA TYR A 62 4.48 -1.30 15.61
C TYR A 62 2.97 -1.20 15.90
N GLY A 63 2.30 -2.35 15.84
CA GLY A 63 0.87 -2.46 16.11
C GLY A 63 -0.03 -2.07 14.93
N GLU A 64 -1.33 -2.01 15.20
CA GLU A 64 -2.37 -1.92 14.16
C GLU A 64 -2.25 -0.69 13.27
N LYS A 65 -1.80 0.45 13.80
CA LYS A 65 -1.56 1.66 13.00
C LYS A 65 -0.42 1.48 12.00
N GLN A 66 0.63 0.76 12.37
CA GLN A 66 1.72 0.42 11.46
C GLN A 66 1.25 -0.60 10.41
N ASP A 67 0.41 -1.56 10.78
CA ASP A 67 -0.18 -2.51 9.82
C ASP A 67 -1.08 -1.79 8.80
N ALA A 68 -1.88 -0.83 9.25
CA ALA A 68 -2.67 0.04 8.38
C ALA A 68 -1.77 0.83 7.42
N PHE A 69 -0.65 1.38 7.89
CA PHE A 69 0.34 2.04 7.03
C PHE A 69 0.92 1.10 5.97
N LYS A 70 1.29 -0.13 6.35
CA LYS A 70 1.79 -1.15 5.41
C LYS A 70 0.76 -1.45 4.32
N GLU A 71 -0.53 -1.47 4.65
CA GLU A 71 -1.59 -1.65 3.66
C GLU A 71 -1.70 -0.46 2.69
N VAL A 72 -1.57 0.78 3.19
CA VAL A 72 -1.55 1.99 2.37
C VAL A 72 -0.36 1.97 1.41
N ALA A 73 0.85 1.68 1.92
CA ALA A 73 2.08 1.58 1.13
C ALA A 73 2.00 0.47 0.06
N LYS A 74 1.37 -0.67 0.39
CA LYS A 74 1.13 -1.73 -0.58
C LYS A 74 0.17 -1.30 -1.70
N THR A 75 -0.83 -0.50 -1.35
CA THR A 75 -1.82 0.01 -2.31
C THR A 75 -1.22 1.07 -3.23
N SER A 76 -0.32 1.93 -2.73
CA SER A 76 0.31 2.97 -3.55
C SER A 76 1.18 2.43 -4.69
N VAL A 77 1.62 1.18 -4.64
CA VAL A 77 2.40 0.54 -5.72
C VAL A 77 1.69 0.58 -7.07
N SER A 78 0.35 0.58 -7.10
CA SER A 78 -0.41 0.70 -8.36
C SER A 78 -0.59 2.13 -8.85
N GLN A 79 -0.19 3.14 -8.06
CA GLN A 79 -0.35 4.55 -8.39
C GLN A 79 1.01 5.23 -8.60
N PRO A 80 1.48 5.38 -9.85
CA PRO A 80 2.82 5.90 -10.15
C PRO A 80 3.03 7.36 -9.72
N ASP A 81 1.96 8.14 -9.58
CA ASP A 81 2.04 9.55 -9.18
C ASP A 81 2.08 9.75 -7.65
N LEU A 82 1.92 8.67 -6.86
CA LEU A 82 1.93 8.71 -5.41
C LEU A 82 3.19 8.02 -4.85
N LEU A 83 3.97 8.78 -4.09
CA LEU A 83 4.99 8.22 -3.21
C LEU A 83 4.44 8.11 -1.79
N VAL A 84 4.66 6.96 -1.15
CA VAL A 84 4.48 6.80 0.29
C VAL A 84 5.86 6.79 0.94
N ALA A 85 6.01 7.59 1.99
CA ALA A 85 7.27 7.79 2.68
C ALA A 85 7.09 7.80 4.20
N GLU A 86 8.17 7.54 4.91
CA GLU A 86 8.22 7.60 6.36
C GLU A 86 9.43 8.41 6.84
N VAL A 87 9.23 9.17 7.91
CA VAL A 87 10.27 9.87 8.65
C VAL A 87 10.24 9.32 10.07
N HIS A 88 11.31 8.63 10.42
CA HIS A 88 11.53 8.10 11.76
C HIS A 88 12.19 9.18 12.60
N VAL A 89 11.49 9.65 13.62
CA VAL A 89 11.99 10.67 14.55
C VAL A 89 12.60 9.96 15.74
N ALA A 90 13.89 10.22 15.99
CA ALA A 90 14.60 9.59 17.09
C ALA A 90 14.30 10.30 18.41
N ASP A 91 14.00 9.48 19.41
CA ASP A 91 13.62 9.92 20.75
C ASP A 91 14.78 9.95 21.74
N TYR A 92 15.87 9.25 21.40
CA TYR A 92 17.05 9.02 22.23
C TYR A 92 18.30 8.99 21.35
N GLY A 93 19.45 9.41 21.89
CA GLY A 93 20.72 9.39 21.15
C GLY A 93 20.89 10.59 20.22
N GLU A 94 21.38 10.35 19.01
CA GLU A 94 21.44 11.37 17.96
C GLU A 94 20.02 11.72 17.54
N LYS A 95 19.71 13.03 17.55
CA LYS A 95 18.36 13.59 17.40
C LYS A 95 17.88 13.55 15.94
N ASP A 96 17.97 12.38 15.32
CA ASP A 96 17.68 12.19 13.91
C ASP A 96 16.26 12.62 13.57
N ASN A 97 16.17 13.45 12.52
CA ASN A 97 14.93 14.00 11.97
C ASN A 97 14.07 14.83 12.95
N GLN A 98 14.59 15.21 14.12
CA GLN A 98 13.88 16.12 15.03
C GLN A 98 13.66 17.48 14.36
N ASP A 99 14.58 17.94 13.53
CA ASP A 99 14.44 19.16 12.74
C ASP A 99 13.24 19.11 11.78
N LEU A 100 12.94 17.95 11.19
CA LEU A 100 11.75 17.77 10.35
C LEU A 100 10.47 17.76 11.19
N ALA A 101 10.47 17.09 12.34
CA ALA A 101 9.33 17.09 13.25
C ALA A 101 9.00 18.52 13.74
N GLU A 102 10.03 19.26 14.17
CA GLU A 102 9.91 20.67 14.57
C GLU A 102 9.41 21.55 13.43
N ARG A 103 9.97 21.40 12.21
CA ARG A 103 9.57 22.16 11.02
C ARG A 103 8.09 22.05 10.70
N PHE A 104 7.48 20.88 10.94
CA PHE A 104 6.06 20.65 10.68
C PHE A 104 5.18 20.65 11.93
N GLY A 105 5.72 21.08 13.07
CA GLY A 105 5.00 21.18 14.35
C GLY A 105 4.46 19.85 14.84
N ILE A 106 5.20 18.76 14.62
CA ILE A 106 4.80 17.40 15.00
C ILE A 106 5.49 17.05 16.31
N THR A 107 4.70 16.70 17.33
CA THR A 107 5.20 16.20 18.61
C THR A 107 5.00 14.69 18.71
N LYS A 108 5.69 14.06 19.66
CA LYS A 108 5.65 12.60 19.85
C LYS A 108 4.24 12.09 20.16
N GLU A 109 3.45 12.88 20.86
CA GLU A 109 2.07 12.55 21.22
C GLU A 109 1.14 12.48 20.00
N ALA A 110 1.55 13.08 18.88
CA ALA A 110 0.82 13.05 17.61
C ALA A 110 1.20 11.84 16.73
N PHE A 111 2.16 11.01 17.13
CA PHE A 111 2.57 9.86 16.33
C PHE A 111 1.51 8.74 16.29
N PRO A 112 1.31 8.08 15.13
CA PRO A 112 1.81 8.47 13.81
C PRO A 112 1.08 9.72 13.26
N ALA A 113 1.84 10.66 12.72
CA ALA A 113 1.32 11.86 12.09
C ALA A 113 1.52 11.82 10.57
N TYR A 114 0.45 11.96 9.79
CA TYR A 114 0.55 11.97 8.33
C TYR A 114 0.44 13.39 7.77
N ARG A 115 1.25 13.65 6.74
CA ARG A 115 1.25 14.88 5.95
C ARG A 115 1.23 14.51 4.47
N LEU A 116 0.32 15.12 3.71
CA LEU A 116 0.29 14.99 2.26
C LEU A 116 0.94 16.23 1.64
N PHE A 117 1.93 16.02 0.80
CA PHE A 117 2.56 17.06 0.00
C PHE A 117 2.16 16.86 -1.46
N THR A 118 1.85 17.95 -2.16
CA THR A 118 1.50 17.92 -3.58
C THR A 118 2.29 18.98 -4.34
N ASP A 119 2.33 18.84 -5.66
CA ASP A 119 2.87 19.86 -6.57
C ASP A 119 4.33 20.21 -6.30
N GLY A 120 5.08 19.26 -5.73
CA GLY A 120 6.49 19.44 -5.35
C GLY A 120 6.72 20.44 -4.22
N ASN A 121 5.70 20.90 -3.50
CA ASN A 121 5.88 21.83 -2.39
C ASN A 121 6.39 21.08 -1.14
N SER A 122 7.71 21.10 -0.91
CA SER A 122 8.33 20.51 0.27
C SER A 122 8.19 21.34 1.54
N LYS A 123 7.79 22.62 1.42
CA LYS A 123 7.77 23.58 2.54
C LYS A 123 6.45 23.53 3.30
N GLU A 124 5.35 23.33 2.60
CA GLU A 124 4.01 23.33 3.17
C GLU A 124 3.23 22.09 2.70
N PRO A 125 2.78 21.22 3.63
CA PRO A 125 1.92 20.11 3.25
C PRO A 125 0.57 20.64 2.76
N LYS A 126 0.05 20.03 1.69
CA LYS A 126 -1.30 20.29 1.18
C LYS A 126 -2.36 20.08 2.25
N ALA A 127 -2.21 19.00 3.03
CA ALA A 127 -3.13 18.66 4.10
C ALA A 127 -2.47 17.78 5.18
N SER A 128 -3.05 17.83 6.38
CA SER A 128 -2.72 16.94 7.51
C SER A 128 -3.85 15.94 7.72
N PHE A 129 -3.50 14.67 7.96
CA PHE A 129 -4.50 13.65 8.28
C PHE A 129 -4.99 13.81 9.72
N ASN A 130 -6.31 13.91 9.89
CA ASN A 130 -6.97 13.99 11.20
C ASN A 130 -7.99 12.85 11.41
N GLY A 131 -7.92 11.80 10.59
CA GLY A 131 -8.81 10.64 10.68
C GLY A 131 -8.27 9.54 11.60
N ASP A 132 -8.90 8.36 11.55
CA ASP A 132 -8.46 7.21 12.32
C ASP A 132 -7.32 6.45 11.61
N ALA A 133 -6.12 6.54 12.18
CA ALA A 133 -4.93 5.87 11.67
C ALA A 133 -4.95 4.34 11.84
N LEU A 134 -5.92 3.77 12.58
CA LEU A 134 -6.15 2.32 12.62
C LEU A 134 -6.79 1.80 11.33
N GLN A 135 -7.43 2.68 10.56
CA GLN A 135 -8.17 2.31 9.35
C GLN A 135 -7.39 2.71 8.10
N ALA A 136 -6.79 1.74 7.41
CA ALA A 136 -6.08 1.98 6.15
C ALA A 136 -6.97 2.69 5.11
N ASP A 137 -8.26 2.36 5.07
CA ASP A 137 -9.25 3.02 4.20
C ASP A 137 -9.42 4.52 4.53
N SER A 138 -9.32 4.91 5.81
CA SER A 138 -9.38 6.32 6.20
C SER A 138 -8.21 7.10 5.61
N ILE A 139 -6.99 6.53 5.68
CA ILE A 139 -5.78 7.14 5.12
C ILE A 139 -5.85 7.17 3.58
N LYS A 140 -6.26 6.08 2.93
CA LYS A 140 -6.44 6.03 1.47
C LYS A 140 -7.44 7.08 0.98
N ASN A 141 -8.58 7.21 1.65
CA ASN A 141 -9.59 8.22 1.31
C ASN A 141 -9.06 9.64 1.48
N PHE A 142 -8.26 9.90 2.51
CA PHE A 142 -7.58 11.19 2.68
C PHE A 142 -6.65 11.49 1.50
N ILE A 143 -5.82 10.54 1.07
CA ILE A 143 -4.94 10.73 -0.09
C ILE A 143 -5.76 11.04 -1.34
N VAL A 144 -6.77 10.23 -1.66
CA VAL A 144 -7.62 10.42 -2.86
C VAL A 144 -8.27 11.80 -2.84
N LYS A 145 -8.86 12.18 -1.71
CA LYS A 145 -9.57 13.45 -1.57
C LYS A 145 -8.65 14.65 -1.76
N GLU A 146 -7.47 14.64 -1.14
CA GLU A 146 -6.61 15.83 -1.09
C GLU A 146 -5.63 15.91 -2.27
N SER A 147 -5.27 14.77 -2.89
CA SER A 147 -4.41 14.74 -4.09
C SER A 147 -5.18 14.68 -5.41
N GLY A 148 -6.44 14.23 -5.40
CA GLY A 148 -7.20 13.91 -6.61
C GLY A 148 -6.72 12.66 -7.35
N LEU A 149 -5.75 11.92 -6.82
CA LEU A 149 -5.29 10.66 -7.39
C LEU A 149 -6.29 9.54 -7.13
N TRP A 150 -6.38 8.61 -8.07
CA TRP A 150 -7.13 7.37 -7.87
C TRP A 150 -6.26 6.34 -7.13
N LEU A 151 -6.84 5.67 -6.12
CA LEU A 151 -6.20 4.58 -5.39
C LEU A 151 -7.08 3.33 -5.43
N GLY A 152 -6.94 2.56 -6.51
CA GLY A 152 -7.58 1.26 -6.60
C GLY A 152 -6.85 0.19 -5.81
N ARG A 153 -7.56 -0.93 -5.61
CA ARG A 153 -6.99 -2.12 -4.99
C ARG A 153 -5.91 -2.74 -5.89
N PRO A 154 -4.96 -3.51 -5.34
CA PRO A 154 -3.97 -4.23 -6.16
C PRO A 154 -4.64 -5.05 -7.26
N GLY A 155 -4.16 -4.90 -8.51
CA GLY A 155 -4.73 -5.54 -9.69
C GLY A 155 -5.89 -4.77 -10.34
N CYS A 156 -6.42 -3.73 -9.72
CA CYS A 156 -7.38 -2.84 -10.38
C CYS A 156 -6.67 -1.84 -11.29
N LEU A 157 -7.37 -1.39 -12.32
CA LEU A 157 -6.91 -0.34 -13.25
C LEU A 157 -7.92 0.80 -13.25
N GLU A 158 -7.46 2.04 -13.11
CA GLU A 158 -8.34 3.21 -12.99
C GLU A 158 -9.34 3.32 -14.14
N THR A 159 -8.86 3.21 -15.38
CA THR A 159 -9.69 3.25 -16.59
C THR A 159 -10.78 2.18 -16.54
N PHE A 160 -10.44 0.95 -16.14
CA PHE A 160 -11.40 -0.14 -16.09
C PHE A 160 -12.38 0.00 -14.92
N ASP A 161 -11.91 0.43 -13.74
CA ASP A 161 -12.79 0.68 -12.59
C ASP A 161 -13.80 1.80 -12.84
N LYS A 162 -13.48 2.76 -13.72
CA LYS A 162 -14.45 3.75 -14.21
C LYS A 162 -15.45 3.16 -15.21
N LEU A 163 -15.02 2.25 -16.08
CA LEU A 163 -15.90 1.58 -17.05
C LEU A 163 -16.85 0.57 -16.40
N VAL A 164 -16.46 -0.08 -15.31
CA VAL A 164 -17.28 -1.10 -14.63
C VAL A 164 -18.68 -0.60 -14.21
N PRO A 165 -18.84 0.52 -13.48
CA PRO A 165 -20.17 1.00 -13.11
C PRO A 165 -21.01 1.39 -14.34
N GLU A 166 -20.39 1.93 -15.39
CA GLU A 166 -21.08 2.23 -16.65
C GLU A 166 -21.56 0.96 -17.34
N PHE A 167 -20.72 -0.08 -17.36
CA PHE A 167 -21.04 -1.39 -17.92
C PHE A 167 -22.18 -2.08 -17.16
N ILE A 168 -22.16 -2.04 -15.83
CA ILE A 168 -23.19 -2.66 -15.00
C ILE A 168 -24.56 -1.99 -15.25
N LYS A 169 -24.60 -0.65 -15.30
CA LYS A 169 -25.81 0.19 -15.52
C LYS A 169 -26.32 0.22 -16.95
N ALA A 170 -25.50 -0.20 -17.91
CA ALA A 170 -25.84 -0.19 -19.31
C ALA A 170 -26.85 -1.29 -19.69
N SER A 171 -27.67 -1.00 -20.70
CA SER A 171 -28.43 -2.02 -21.44
C SER A 171 -27.49 -2.92 -22.24
N ASP A 172 -27.95 -4.10 -22.64
CA ASP A 172 -27.10 -5.10 -23.32
C ASP A 172 -26.41 -4.56 -24.58
N ASP A 173 -27.11 -3.75 -25.40
CA ASP A 173 -26.53 -3.11 -26.59
C ASP A 173 -25.38 -2.14 -26.24
N LYS A 174 -25.49 -1.43 -25.10
CA LYS A 174 -24.47 -0.48 -24.63
C LYS A 174 -23.30 -1.19 -23.95
N ARG A 175 -23.55 -2.32 -23.29
CA ARG A 175 -22.50 -3.16 -22.68
C ARG A 175 -21.50 -3.66 -23.71
N ALA A 176 -21.95 -4.02 -24.92
CA ALA A 176 -21.07 -4.41 -26.02
C ALA A 176 -20.14 -3.27 -26.46
N ALA A 177 -20.65 -2.02 -26.49
CA ALA A 177 -19.84 -0.85 -26.82
C ALA A 177 -18.77 -0.56 -25.74
N ILE A 178 -19.15 -0.63 -24.46
CA ILE A 178 -18.24 -0.44 -23.32
C ILE A 178 -17.16 -1.53 -23.29
N LEU A 179 -17.53 -2.78 -23.60
CA LEU A 179 -16.55 -3.86 -23.77
C LEU A 179 -15.53 -3.53 -24.88
N GLY A 180 -15.99 -2.98 -26.01
CA GLY A 180 -15.10 -2.54 -27.09
C GLY A 180 -14.15 -1.41 -26.66
N GLU A 181 -14.59 -0.50 -25.79
CA GLU A 181 -13.74 0.53 -25.20
C GLU A 181 -12.70 -0.03 -24.22
N ALA A 182 -13.11 -1.00 -23.38
CA ALA A 182 -12.20 -1.72 -22.50
C ALA A 182 -11.12 -2.48 -23.29
N GLU A 183 -11.50 -3.12 -24.40
CA GLU A 183 -10.57 -3.81 -25.31
C GLU A 183 -9.58 -2.84 -25.99
N LYS A 184 -10.03 -1.65 -26.38
CA LYS A 184 -9.14 -0.59 -26.91
C LYS A 184 -8.16 -0.10 -25.84
N SER A 185 -8.66 0.21 -24.64
CA SER A 185 -7.84 0.64 -23.51
C SER A 185 -6.77 -0.40 -23.17
N ALA A 186 -7.08 -1.70 -23.30
CA ALA A 186 -6.11 -2.76 -23.08
C ALA A 186 -4.96 -2.79 -24.10
N GLN A 187 -5.16 -2.28 -25.32
CA GLN A 187 -4.12 -2.23 -26.36
C GLN A 187 -3.08 -1.14 -26.09
N GLU A 188 -3.43 -0.12 -25.32
CA GLU A 188 -2.54 0.99 -24.94
C GLU A 188 -1.63 0.62 -23.76
N LEU A 189 -1.93 -0.47 -23.05
CA LEU A 189 -1.16 -0.94 -21.91
C LEU A 189 0.18 -1.53 -22.36
N THR A 190 1.26 -1.11 -21.71
CA THR A 190 2.61 -1.56 -22.03
C THR A 190 3.13 -2.61 -21.06
N LYS A 191 2.70 -2.56 -19.78
CA LYS A 191 3.16 -3.49 -18.73
C LYS A 191 2.36 -4.79 -18.73
N ASP A 192 3.05 -5.90 -18.50
CA ASP A 192 2.42 -7.23 -18.55
C ASP A 192 1.44 -7.45 -17.39
N GLU A 193 1.71 -6.90 -16.21
CA GLU A 193 0.80 -6.97 -15.06
C GLU A 193 -0.52 -6.22 -15.32
N GLU A 194 -0.44 -5.07 -15.98
CA GLU A 194 -1.61 -4.29 -16.37
C GLU A 194 -2.42 -5.04 -17.44
N LYS A 195 -1.76 -5.63 -18.44
CA LYS A 195 -2.42 -6.46 -19.47
C LYS A 195 -3.15 -7.67 -18.87
N LEU A 196 -2.54 -8.37 -17.90
CA LEU A 196 -3.18 -9.49 -17.20
C LEU A 196 -4.42 -9.04 -16.41
N SER A 197 -4.35 -7.86 -15.82
CA SER A 197 -5.47 -7.25 -15.10
C SER A 197 -6.60 -6.87 -16.07
N ALA A 198 -6.27 -6.17 -17.16
CA ALA A 198 -7.21 -5.81 -18.23
C ALA A 198 -7.90 -7.03 -18.86
N ASP A 199 -7.15 -8.09 -19.16
CA ASP A 199 -7.71 -9.36 -19.65
C ASP A 199 -8.72 -9.96 -18.67
N THR A 200 -8.47 -9.82 -17.35
CA THR A 200 -9.42 -10.26 -16.32
C THR A 200 -10.70 -9.43 -16.32
N TYR A 201 -10.63 -8.10 -16.47
CA TYR A 201 -11.82 -7.25 -16.64
C TYR A 201 -12.61 -7.64 -17.90
N ILE A 202 -11.94 -7.73 -19.05
CA ILE A 202 -12.55 -8.05 -20.35
C ILE A 202 -13.23 -9.42 -20.31
N LYS A 203 -12.56 -10.44 -19.76
CA LYS A 203 -13.15 -11.79 -19.61
C LYS A 203 -14.36 -11.77 -18.68
N THR A 204 -14.32 -10.97 -17.62
CA THR A 204 -15.46 -10.80 -16.71
C THR A 204 -16.63 -10.14 -17.42
N MET A 205 -16.40 -9.03 -18.14
CA MET A 205 -17.42 -8.35 -18.94
C MET A 205 -18.05 -9.29 -20.00
N LYS A 206 -17.23 -10.05 -20.74
CA LYS A 206 -17.71 -11.07 -21.70
C LYS A 206 -18.60 -12.11 -21.03
N LYS A 207 -18.20 -12.59 -19.85
CA LYS A 207 -19.00 -13.58 -19.11
C LYS A 207 -20.29 -13.00 -18.55
N VAL A 208 -20.32 -11.72 -18.19
CA VAL A 208 -21.57 -11.03 -17.81
C VAL A 208 -22.50 -10.88 -19.01
N LEU A 209 -21.99 -10.58 -20.20
CA LEU A 209 -22.80 -10.59 -21.44
C LEU A 209 -23.38 -11.99 -21.73
N ASP A 210 -22.57 -13.04 -21.58
CA ASP A 210 -22.99 -14.42 -21.87
C ASP A 210 -23.99 -14.98 -20.84
N LYS A 211 -23.79 -14.68 -19.55
CA LYS A 211 -24.44 -15.39 -18.41
C LYS A 211 -25.23 -14.48 -17.49
N GLY A 212 -25.21 -13.17 -17.71
CA GLY A 212 -25.82 -12.17 -16.84
C GLY A 212 -25.03 -11.90 -15.55
N ASN A 213 -25.54 -10.94 -14.77
CA ASN A 213 -24.89 -10.40 -13.57
C ASN A 213 -24.65 -11.43 -12.46
N ASN A 214 -25.41 -12.53 -12.43
CA ASN A 214 -25.23 -13.61 -11.45
C ASN A 214 -23.85 -14.27 -11.53
N PHE A 215 -23.22 -14.26 -12.72
CA PHE A 215 -21.86 -14.77 -12.91
C PHE A 215 -20.85 -14.16 -11.92
N ILE A 216 -21.00 -12.87 -11.58
CA ILE A 216 -20.06 -12.19 -10.68
C ILE A 216 -20.04 -12.85 -9.30
N LYS A 217 -21.21 -13.19 -8.75
CA LYS A 217 -21.29 -13.86 -7.44
C LYS A 217 -20.67 -15.25 -7.48
N ASP A 218 -21.01 -16.04 -8.49
CA ASP A 218 -20.48 -17.40 -8.67
C ASP A 218 -18.95 -17.39 -8.84
N GLU A 219 -18.45 -16.42 -9.60
CA GLU A 219 -17.04 -16.30 -9.89
C GLU A 219 -16.23 -15.87 -8.67
N VAL A 220 -16.76 -14.96 -7.83
CA VAL A 220 -16.14 -14.61 -6.55
C VAL A 220 -16.01 -15.85 -5.67
N THR A 221 -17.09 -16.60 -5.45
CA THR A 221 -17.06 -17.83 -4.63
C THR A 221 -16.07 -18.85 -5.18
N ARG A 222 -16.01 -19.03 -6.50
CA ARG A 222 -15.07 -19.95 -7.15
C ARG A 222 -13.62 -19.53 -6.94
N VAL A 223 -13.30 -18.24 -7.11
CA VAL A 223 -11.94 -17.71 -6.97
C VAL A 223 -11.49 -17.72 -5.51
N GLU A 224 -12.38 -17.41 -4.56
CA GLU A 224 -12.12 -17.52 -3.12
C GLU A 224 -11.75 -18.96 -2.73
N LYS A 225 -12.54 -19.94 -3.17
CA LYS A 225 -12.27 -21.37 -2.92
C LYS A 225 -10.94 -21.83 -3.51
N LEU A 226 -10.57 -21.32 -4.69
CA LEU A 226 -9.26 -21.61 -5.29
C LEU A 226 -8.13 -20.97 -4.47
N ARG A 227 -8.33 -19.75 -3.97
CA ARG A 227 -7.32 -19.02 -3.20
C ARG A 227 -7.08 -19.66 -1.84
N SER A 228 -8.12 -20.20 -1.20
CA SER A 228 -8.02 -20.92 0.07
C SER A 228 -7.43 -22.33 -0.06
N GLY A 229 -7.36 -22.86 -1.28
CA GLY A 229 -6.75 -24.16 -1.56
C GLY A 229 -5.23 -24.16 -1.46
N LYS A 230 -4.62 -25.33 -1.67
CA LYS A 230 -3.16 -25.49 -1.74
C LYS A 230 -2.65 -24.96 -3.08
N VAL A 231 -2.31 -23.68 -3.13
CA VAL A 231 -1.71 -23.00 -4.28
C VAL A 231 -0.44 -22.25 -3.88
N SER A 232 0.45 -21.99 -4.83
CA SER A 232 1.67 -21.21 -4.59
C SER A 232 1.37 -19.76 -4.23
N ASP A 233 2.31 -19.08 -3.59
CA ASP A 233 2.09 -17.69 -3.14
C ASP A 233 1.88 -16.72 -4.31
N ASN A 234 2.60 -16.93 -5.41
CA ASN A 234 2.35 -16.18 -6.64
C ASN A 234 0.90 -16.41 -7.15
N LYS A 235 0.41 -17.66 -7.07
CA LYS A 235 -0.98 -17.94 -7.46
C LYS A 235 -1.99 -17.33 -6.49
N LYS A 236 -1.71 -17.30 -5.18
CA LYS A 236 -2.54 -16.59 -4.20
C LYS A 236 -2.62 -15.10 -4.51
N LYS A 237 -1.50 -14.47 -4.88
CA LYS A 237 -1.46 -13.06 -5.29
C LYS A 237 -2.34 -12.83 -6.53
N GLN A 238 -2.15 -13.60 -7.60
CA GLN A 238 -2.97 -13.50 -8.81
C GLN A 238 -4.47 -13.68 -8.54
N LEU A 239 -4.85 -14.62 -7.67
CA LEU A 239 -6.24 -14.83 -7.28
C LEU A 239 -6.75 -13.67 -6.40
N GLY A 240 -5.90 -13.07 -5.57
CA GLY A 240 -6.20 -11.85 -4.82
C GLY A 240 -6.46 -10.65 -5.73
N ASP A 241 -5.59 -10.42 -6.71
CA ASP A 241 -5.74 -9.36 -7.72
C ASP A 241 -7.06 -9.56 -8.49
N ARG A 242 -7.39 -10.80 -8.87
CA ARG A 242 -8.68 -11.13 -9.51
C ARG A 242 -9.89 -10.87 -8.61
N LEU A 243 -9.82 -11.15 -7.31
CA LEU A 243 -10.91 -10.85 -6.37
C LEU A 243 -11.12 -9.34 -6.22
N ASN A 244 -10.04 -8.56 -6.24
CA ASN A 244 -10.13 -7.11 -6.20
C ASN A 244 -10.86 -6.56 -7.43
N ILE A 245 -10.53 -7.05 -8.63
CA ILE A 245 -11.25 -6.71 -9.87
C ILE A 245 -12.74 -7.07 -9.76
N LEU A 246 -13.06 -8.30 -9.32
CA LEU A 246 -14.45 -8.75 -9.17
C LEU A 246 -15.23 -7.93 -8.14
N ALA A 247 -14.56 -7.42 -7.11
CA ALA A 247 -15.18 -6.56 -6.12
C ALA A 247 -15.66 -5.23 -6.74
N SER A 248 -14.96 -4.67 -7.72
CA SER A 248 -15.42 -3.49 -8.48
C SER A 248 -16.77 -3.77 -9.15
N PHE A 249 -16.95 -4.95 -9.76
CA PHE A 249 -18.23 -5.35 -10.36
C PHE A 249 -19.32 -5.56 -9.31
N GLN A 250 -18.99 -6.14 -8.15
CA GLN A 250 -19.95 -6.30 -7.05
C GLN A 250 -20.43 -4.96 -6.49
N LEU A 251 -19.54 -3.97 -6.38
CA LEU A 251 -19.90 -2.62 -5.93
C LEU A 251 -20.84 -1.95 -6.94
N GLY A 252 -20.53 -2.02 -8.24
CA GLY A 252 -21.40 -1.50 -9.28
C GLY A 252 -22.82 -2.08 -9.24
N LEU A 253 -22.96 -3.37 -8.89
CA LEU A 253 -24.26 -4.03 -8.73
C LEU A 253 -25.02 -3.60 -7.46
N LYS A 254 -24.32 -3.18 -6.41
CA LYS A 254 -24.95 -2.71 -5.16
C LYS A 254 -25.45 -1.28 -5.30
N ASP A 255 -24.77 -0.45 -6.08
CA ASP A 255 -25.18 0.95 -6.34
C ASP A 255 -26.42 1.07 -7.25
N GLU A 256 -26.95 -0.05 -7.75
CA GLU A 256 -28.21 -0.13 -8.52
C GLU A 256 -29.43 -0.58 -7.70
N LEU A 257 -29.21 -1.10 -6.49
CA LEU A 257 -30.25 -1.63 -5.59
C LEU A 257 -30.61 -0.60 -4.51
#